data_AF-A0A3P6GKE9-F1
#
_entry.id   AF-A0A3P6GKE9-F1
#
_cell.length_a   1.000
_cell.length_b   1.000
_cell.length_c   1.000
_cell.angle_alpha   90.00
_cell.angle_beta   90.00
_cell.angle_gamma   90.00
#
_symmetry.space_group_name_H-M   'P 1'
#
loop_
_entity.id
_entity.type
_entity.pdbx_description
1 polymer ?
#
loop_
_entity_poly.entity_id
_entity_poly.type
_entity_poly.pdbx_seq_one_letter_code
_entity_poly.pdbx_strand_id
1 'polypeptide(L)'
;MGLLLLHLLLILLLLLQNHLLVFPVSGNVYPLGYYYVLLNIENPPKVFDLDIALAVISLGSNAMPLATPRDSQYKPNHNTLPCSHMLCSGLDLPQRRPCLDPQDQCGYDQQSPGPHPPPPTAGMLGLSRGKTSISSQLSSLGVTKNVIVHCLSHNGKGFLSIGDELVPSSGVTWTSLALKSTR
;
A
#
# COMPACT_ATOMS: atom_id res chain seq x y z
N MET A 1 25.52 22.97 28.95
CA MET A 1 26.29 22.21 27.92
C MET A 1 25.79 20.78 27.76
N GLY A 2 25.57 20.01 28.83
CA GLY A 2 25.09 18.62 28.74
C GLY A 2 23.72 18.41 28.07
N LEU A 3 22.74 19.28 28.32
CA LEU A 3 21.39 19.17 27.73
C LEU A 3 21.37 19.43 26.21
N LEU A 4 22.21 20.36 25.75
CA LEU A 4 22.37 20.67 24.33
C LEU A 4 23.06 19.51 23.59
N LEU A 5 24.06 18.90 24.23
CA LEU A 5 24.75 17.71 23.71
C LEU A 5 23.80 16.50 23.64
N LEU A 6 22.95 16.33 24.66
CA LEU A 6 21.93 15.27 24.68
C LEU A 6 20.89 15.47 23.57
N HIS A 7 20.40 16.70 23.36
CA HIS A 7 19.50 17.00 22.25
C HIS A 7 20.16 16.79 20.89
N LEU A 8 21.40 17.24 20.71
CA LEU A 8 22.14 17.00 19.46
C LEU A 8 22.34 15.50 19.22
N LEU A 9 22.66 14.72 20.26
CA LEU A 9 22.82 13.28 20.18
C LEU A 9 21.49 12.59 19.84
N LEU A 10 20.37 13.04 20.43
CA LEU A 10 19.05 12.51 20.13
C LEU A 10 18.63 12.82 18.69
N ILE A 11 18.88 14.05 18.22
CA ILE A 11 18.63 14.45 16.83
C ILE A 11 19.53 13.65 15.89
N LEU A 12 20.81 13.48 16.21
CA LEU A 12 21.73 12.66 15.42
C LEU A 12 21.28 11.20 15.39
N LEU A 13 20.84 10.63 16.51
CA LEU A 13 20.28 9.29 16.60
C LEU A 13 18.98 9.15 15.79
N LEU A 14 18.11 10.16 15.79
CA LEU A 14 16.91 10.22 14.98
C LEU A 14 17.24 10.33 13.47
N LEU A 15 18.29 11.09 13.12
CA LEU A 15 18.81 11.21 11.75
C LEU A 15 19.60 9.96 11.31
N LEU A 16 20.04 9.12 12.25
CA LEU A 16 20.71 7.84 12.04
C LEU A 16 19.71 6.66 12.01
N GLN A 17 18.41 6.89 12.19
CA GLN A 17 17.41 5.84 12.03
C GLN A 17 17.33 5.49 10.54
N ASN A 18 17.76 4.28 10.18
CA ASN A 18 17.49 3.74 8.86
C ASN A 18 15.97 3.56 8.73
N HIS A 19 15.37 4.33 7.84
CA HIS A 19 13.93 4.28 7.65
C HIS A 19 13.57 3.14 6.70
N LEU A 20 13.45 1.93 7.25
CA LEU A 20 13.02 0.74 6.55
C LEU A 20 11.69 0.26 7.12
N LEU A 21 10.69 0.09 6.26
CA LEU A 21 9.43 -0.53 6.63
C LEU A 21 9.42 -1.95 6.09
N VAL A 22 9.24 -2.95 6.96
CA VAL A 22 9.17 -4.37 6.58
C VAL A 22 7.81 -4.94 6.95
N PHE A 23 7.17 -5.57 5.97
CA PHE A 23 5.88 -6.23 6.11
C PHE A 23 6.08 -7.73 5.87
N PRO A 24 5.67 -8.59 6.83
CA PRO A 24 5.68 -10.03 6.61
C PRO A 24 4.64 -10.38 5.54
N VAL A 25 5.05 -11.23 4.60
CA VAL A 25 4.18 -11.69 3.51
C VAL A 25 3.77 -13.14 3.76
N SER A 26 2.49 -13.45 3.52
CA SER A 26 1.96 -14.80 3.51
C SER A 26 1.17 -15.07 2.22
N GLY A 27 1.07 -16.32 1.80
CA GLY A 27 0.33 -16.69 0.59
C GLY A 27 0.86 -17.96 -0.05
N ASN A 28 0.50 -18.23 -1.30
CA ASN A 28 1.17 -19.22 -2.15
C ASN A 28 0.66 -19.08 -3.59
N VAL A 29 1.45 -19.57 -4.55
CA VAL A 29 1.05 -19.62 -5.97
C VAL A 29 -0.08 -20.63 -6.19
N TYR A 30 -0.12 -21.71 -5.40
CA TYR A 30 -1.17 -22.72 -5.43
C TYR A 30 -1.36 -23.30 -4.02
N PRO A 31 -2.61 -23.52 -3.54
CA PRO A 31 -3.89 -23.32 -4.25
C PRO A 31 -4.47 -21.90 -4.13
N LEU A 32 -3.89 -21.00 -3.32
CA LEU A 32 -4.46 -19.67 -3.07
C LEU A 32 -4.34 -18.77 -4.30
N GLY A 33 -3.17 -18.77 -4.95
CA GLY A 33 -2.94 -17.96 -6.16
C GLY A 33 -2.57 -16.50 -5.90
N TYR A 34 -2.30 -16.12 -4.65
CA TYR A 34 -1.94 -14.74 -4.27
C TYR A 34 -1.07 -14.68 -3.01
N TYR A 35 -0.45 -13.53 -2.81
CA TYR A 35 0.33 -13.19 -1.62
C TYR A 35 -0.22 -11.91 -1.01
N TYR A 36 -0.32 -11.86 0.32
CA TYR A 36 -0.92 -10.75 1.04
C TYR A 36 -0.05 -10.32 2.22
N VAL A 37 -0.28 -9.09 2.66
CA VAL A 37 0.27 -8.52 3.90
C VAL A 37 -0.86 -8.25 4.88
N LEU A 38 -0.55 -8.31 6.17
CA LEU A 38 -1.47 -7.88 7.23
C LEU A 38 -1.08 -6.47 7.67
N LEU A 39 -2.01 -5.53 7.55
CA LEU A 39 -1.82 -4.15 8.00
C LEU A 39 -2.76 -3.81 9.14
N ASN A 40 -2.21 -3.15 10.15
CA ASN A 40 -3.00 -2.55 11.22
C ASN A 40 -3.38 -1.14 10.80
N ILE A 41 -4.67 -0.90 10.63
CA ILE A 41 -5.24 0.41 10.29
C ILE A 41 -6.14 0.82 11.46
N GLU A 42 -6.24 2.13 11.72
CA GLU A 42 -7.04 2.75 12.79
C GLU A 42 -6.41 2.73 14.21
N ASN A 43 -7.07 3.43 15.14
CA ASN A 43 -6.77 3.46 16.56
C ASN A 43 -8.10 3.36 17.35
N PRO A 44 -8.44 2.22 17.98
CA PRO A 44 -7.59 1.03 18.19
C PRO A 44 -7.26 0.27 16.89
N PRO A 45 -6.11 -0.43 16.82
CA PRO A 45 -5.64 -1.06 15.59
C PRO A 45 -6.53 -2.22 15.15
N LYS A 46 -6.99 -2.17 13.90
CA LYS A 46 -7.74 -3.23 13.23
C LYS A 46 -6.90 -3.81 12.09
N VAL A 47 -6.83 -5.14 12.02
CA VAL A 47 -6.01 -5.87 11.04
C VAL A 47 -6.80 -6.05 9.74
N PHE A 48 -6.16 -5.76 8.61
CA PHE A 48 -6.68 -5.99 7.26
C PHE A 48 -5.68 -6.78 6.43
N ASP A 49 -6.16 -7.76 5.66
CA ASP A 49 -5.39 -8.51 4.70
C ASP A 49 -5.44 -7.84 3.33
N LEU A 50 -4.27 -7.49 2.78
CA LEU A 50 -4.17 -6.80 1.49
C LEU A 50 -3.35 -7.62 0.51
N ASP A 51 -3.93 -7.90 -0.65
CA ASP A 51 -3.24 -8.53 -1.76
C ASP A 51 -2.14 -7.61 -2.31
N ILE A 52 -0.98 -8.16 -2.66
CA ILE A 52 0.14 -7.40 -3.19
C ILE A 52 -0.06 -7.20 -4.70
N ALA A 53 -0.48 -5.99 -5.10
CA ALA A 53 -0.81 -5.70 -6.49
C ALA A 53 0.06 -4.57 -7.06
N LEU A 54 0.35 -4.63 -8.36
CA LEU A 54 0.94 -3.52 -9.12
C LEU A 54 -0.11 -2.43 -9.46
N ALA A 55 -1.04 -2.17 -8.53
CA ALA A 55 -2.14 -1.20 -8.68
C ALA A 55 -1.94 0.02 -7.75
N VAL A 56 -3.00 0.82 -7.55
CA VAL A 56 -3.08 1.81 -6.46
C VAL A 56 -3.66 1.14 -5.21
N ILE A 57 -3.25 1.56 -4.02
CA ILE A 57 -3.79 1.04 -2.76
C ILE A 57 -5.31 1.23 -2.73
N SER A 58 -6.02 0.16 -2.40
CA SER A 58 -7.47 0.10 -2.50
C SER A 58 -8.01 -0.74 -1.36
N LEU A 59 -9.02 -0.23 -0.65
CA LEU A 59 -9.67 -0.88 0.47
C LEU A 59 -11.16 -0.96 0.19
N GLY A 60 -11.80 -2.12 0.41
CA GLY A 60 -13.24 -2.28 0.25
C GLY A 60 -13.70 -2.67 -1.16
N SER A 61 -13.19 -3.79 -1.68
CA SER A 61 -13.73 -4.39 -2.90
C SER A 61 -15.16 -4.92 -2.68
N ASN A 62 -16.15 -4.40 -3.41
CA ASN A 62 -17.49 -4.99 -3.50
C ASN A 62 -17.59 -6.00 -4.66
N ALA A 63 -16.46 -6.57 -5.09
CA ALA A 63 -16.48 -7.63 -6.09
C ALA A 63 -16.95 -8.94 -5.45
N MET A 64 -18.23 -9.22 -5.68
CA MET A 64 -18.98 -10.42 -5.26
C MET A 64 -19.47 -10.40 -3.80
N PRO A 65 -20.80 -10.39 -3.56
CA PRO A 65 -21.41 -10.40 -2.21
C PRO A 65 -21.09 -11.62 -1.33
N LEU A 66 -20.23 -12.54 -1.77
CA LEU A 66 -20.09 -13.88 -1.20
C LEU A 66 -18.71 -14.16 -0.57
N ALA A 67 -17.70 -13.29 -0.73
CA ALA A 67 -16.33 -13.62 -0.34
C ALA A 67 -15.75 -12.86 0.87
N THR A 68 -16.33 -11.72 1.26
CA THR A 68 -15.82 -10.94 2.41
C THR A 68 -16.92 -10.66 3.42
N PRO A 69 -16.75 -11.01 4.72
CA PRO A 69 -17.66 -10.60 5.78
C PRO A 69 -17.80 -9.07 5.81
N ARG A 70 -19.02 -8.57 6.02
CA ARG A 70 -19.33 -7.13 6.12
C ARG A 70 -18.46 -6.38 7.16
N ASP A 71 -17.95 -7.10 8.16
CA ASP A 71 -17.10 -6.55 9.22
C ASP A 71 -15.63 -6.37 8.81
N SER A 72 -15.18 -6.99 7.72
CA SER A 72 -13.81 -6.85 7.18
C SER A 72 -13.67 -5.66 6.21
N GLN A 73 -14.77 -5.02 5.83
CA GLN A 73 -14.72 -3.86 4.95
C GLN A 73 -14.19 -2.64 5.70
N TYR A 74 -13.17 -1.98 5.14
CA TYR A 74 -12.65 -0.74 5.69
C TYR A 74 -13.72 0.36 5.59
N LYS A 75 -14.10 0.92 6.73
CA LYS A 75 -14.99 2.08 6.81
C LYS A 75 -14.24 3.19 7.54
N PRO A 76 -13.91 4.29 6.87
CA PRO A 76 -13.17 5.37 7.52
C PRO A 76 -14.00 5.98 8.64
N ASN A 77 -13.40 6.10 9.82
CA ASN A 77 -13.98 6.78 10.98
C ASN A 77 -13.66 8.28 10.93
N HIS A 78 -14.60 9.10 10.46
CA HIS A 78 -14.48 10.57 10.41
C HIS A 78 -13.25 11.14 9.67
N ASN A 79 -12.53 10.34 8.90
CA ASN A 79 -11.35 10.74 8.11
C ASN A 79 -11.62 10.62 6.60
N THR A 80 -12.82 11.02 6.19
CA THR A 80 -13.22 10.92 4.79
C THR A 80 -12.56 12.02 3.99
N LEU A 81 -11.92 11.66 2.89
CA LEU A 81 -11.25 12.61 2.01
C LEU A 81 -12.25 13.20 1.01
N PRO A 82 -12.20 14.52 0.74
CA PRO A 82 -12.99 15.12 -0.33
C PRO A 82 -12.44 14.66 -1.69
N CYS A 83 -13.30 14.63 -2.71
CA CYS A 83 -12.92 14.22 -4.06
C CYS A 83 -11.79 15.08 -4.67
N SER A 84 -11.69 16.34 -4.28
CA SER A 84 -10.57 17.23 -4.64
C SER A 84 -9.21 16.78 -4.09
N HIS A 85 -9.18 15.94 -3.06
CA HIS A 85 -7.94 15.47 -2.47
C HIS A 85 -7.18 14.55 -3.43
N MET A 86 -5.87 14.75 -3.56
CA MET A 86 -5.03 14.02 -4.54
C MET A 86 -5.06 12.49 -4.36
N LEU A 87 -5.30 12.02 -3.12
CA LEU A 87 -5.46 10.60 -2.82
C LEU A 87 -6.79 10.01 -3.31
N CYS A 88 -7.83 10.83 -3.49
CA CYS A 88 -9.10 10.41 -4.08
C CYS A 88 -9.08 10.55 -5.61
N SER A 89 -8.60 11.68 -6.14
CA SER A 89 -8.57 11.94 -7.59
C SER A 89 -7.52 11.15 -8.35
N GLY A 90 -6.49 10.61 -7.68
CA GLY A 90 -5.49 9.73 -8.29
C GLY A 90 -5.93 8.27 -8.45
N LEU A 91 -7.15 7.93 -8.04
CA LEU A 91 -7.80 6.66 -8.30
C LEU A 91 -8.65 6.82 -9.57
N ASP A 92 -8.08 6.61 -10.76
CA ASP A 92 -8.82 6.42 -12.02
C ASP A 92 -9.60 5.11 -11.98
N LEU A 93 -10.52 5.00 -11.03
CA LEU A 93 -11.31 3.81 -10.80
C LEU A 93 -12.71 4.03 -11.36
N PRO A 94 -13.35 2.96 -11.88
CA PRO A 94 -14.78 2.97 -12.19
C PRO A 94 -15.55 3.06 -10.86
N GLN A 95 -15.59 4.25 -10.28
CA GLN A 95 -16.39 4.57 -9.11
C GLN A 95 -17.86 4.46 -9.50
N ARG A 96 -18.67 3.76 -8.69
CA ARG A 96 -20.13 3.67 -8.90
C ARG A 96 -20.82 5.04 -8.92
N ARG A 97 -20.18 6.06 -8.34
CA ARG A 97 -20.62 7.45 -8.39
C ARG A 97 -19.43 8.31 -8.82
N PRO A 98 -19.44 8.87 -10.03
CA PRO A 98 -18.53 9.94 -10.38
C PRO A 98 -18.64 11.04 -9.32
N CYS A 99 -17.52 11.57 -8.84
CA CYS A 99 -17.54 12.76 -7.99
C CYS A 99 -18.19 13.90 -8.78
N LEU A 100 -19.41 14.29 -8.42
CA LEU A 100 -20.13 15.38 -9.09
C LEU A 100 -19.71 16.74 -8.48
N ASP A 101 -19.41 16.76 -7.18
CA ASP A 101 -18.85 17.90 -6.47
C ASP A 101 -17.41 17.60 -5.95
N PRO A 102 -16.44 18.52 -6.09
CA PRO A 102 -15.10 18.38 -5.51
C PRO A 102 -15.05 18.23 -3.98
N GLN A 103 -16.13 18.61 -3.28
CA GLN A 103 -16.31 18.46 -1.83
C GLN A 103 -17.03 17.16 -1.45
N ASP A 104 -17.55 16.41 -2.43
CA ASP A 104 -18.13 15.10 -2.15
C ASP A 104 -17.11 14.19 -1.50
N GLN A 105 -17.59 13.31 -0.63
CA GLN A 105 -16.75 12.29 -0.02
C GLN A 105 -16.38 11.22 -1.05
N CYS A 106 -15.09 10.87 -1.09
CA CYS A 106 -14.61 9.76 -1.91
C CYS A 106 -15.29 8.45 -1.48
N GLY A 107 -15.89 7.74 -2.44
CA GLY A 107 -16.37 6.38 -2.21
C GLY A 107 -15.21 5.39 -2.14
N TYR A 108 -15.19 4.55 -1.10
CA TYR A 108 -14.28 3.39 -0.99
C TYR A 108 -14.89 2.12 -1.61
N ASP A 109 -16.13 2.20 -2.09
CA ASP A 109 -16.88 1.11 -2.72
C ASP A 109 -16.42 0.86 -4.15
N GLN A 110 -15.25 0.24 -4.30
CA GLN A 110 -14.70 -0.07 -5.61
C GLN A 110 -15.31 -1.34 -6.19
N GLN A 111 -15.62 -1.30 -7.49
CA GLN A 111 -15.90 -2.50 -8.28
C GLN A 111 -14.71 -2.76 -9.20
N SER A 112 -14.17 -3.98 -9.16
CA SER A 112 -13.23 -4.45 -10.18
C SER A 112 -14.01 -5.24 -11.22
N PRO A 113 -14.29 -4.70 -12.43
CA PRO A 113 -14.94 -5.42 -13.51
C PRO A 113 -13.98 -6.38 -14.24
N GLY A 114 -12.98 -6.91 -13.53
CA GLY A 114 -11.98 -7.82 -14.11
C GLY A 114 -12.60 -9.16 -14.53
N PRO A 115 -12.00 -9.86 -15.51
CA PRO A 115 -12.48 -11.15 -16.00
C PRO A 115 -12.39 -12.28 -14.96
N HIS A 116 -11.63 -12.06 -13.88
CA HIS A 116 -11.50 -13.01 -12.77
C HIS A 116 -11.94 -12.35 -11.46
N PRO A 117 -12.60 -13.11 -10.56
CA PRO A 117 -12.91 -12.60 -9.22
C PRO A 117 -11.60 -12.25 -8.50
N PRO A 118 -11.52 -11.11 -7.81
CA PRO A 118 -10.33 -10.76 -7.06
C PRO A 118 -10.12 -11.72 -5.88
N PRO A 119 -8.90 -11.78 -5.32
CA PRO A 119 -8.64 -12.50 -4.09
C PRO A 119 -9.63 -12.10 -2.98
N PRO A 120 -10.01 -13.02 -2.08
CA PRO A 120 -10.92 -12.75 -0.97
C PRO A 120 -10.20 -11.99 0.16
N THR A 121 -9.56 -10.87 -0.18
CA THR A 121 -8.84 -9.98 0.73
C THR A 121 -9.64 -8.70 0.96
N ALA A 122 -9.39 -8.00 2.07
CA ALA A 122 -10.03 -6.72 2.35
C ALA A 122 -9.69 -5.61 1.33
N GLY A 123 -8.60 -5.79 0.58
CA GLY A 123 -8.16 -4.85 -0.45
C GLY A 123 -6.87 -5.25 -1.16
N MET A 124 -6.27 -4.28 -1.84
CA MET A 124 -4.99 -4.39 -2.54
C MET A 124 -4.01 -3.35 -2.03
N LEU A 125 -2.77 -3.76 -1.77
CA LEU A 125 -1.64 -2.88 -1.52
C LEU A 125 -0.98 -2.54 -2.85
N GLY A 126 -1.13 -1.28 -3.28
CA GLY A 126 -0.62 -0.80 -4.56
C GLY A 126 0.87 -0.46 -4.54
N LEU A 127 1.66 -1.17 -5.34
CA LEU A 127 3.11 -0.98 -5.50
C LEU A 127 3.51 -0.22 -6.78
N SER A 128 2.56 0.44 -7.44
CA SER A 128 2.80 1.17 -8.69
C SER A 128 3.72 2.40 -8.51
N ARG A 129 4.24 2.96 -9.61
CA ARG A 129 5.07 4.20 -9.60
C ARG A 129 4.24 5.49 -9.45
N GLY A 130 2.93 5.38 -9.24
CA GLY A 130 2.04 6.53 -9.13
C GLY A 130 2.26 7.32 -7.83
N LYS A 131 1.96 8.62 -7.84
CA LYS A 131 2.09 9.50 -6.67
C LYS A 131 1.25 9.04 -5.45
N THR A 132 0.19 8.29 -5.71
CA THR A 132 -0.72 7.72 -4.70
C THR A 132 -0.25 6.37 -4.15
N SER A 133 0.82 5.78 -4.68
CA SER A 133 1.41 4.55 -4.12
C SER A 133 1.98 4.78 -2.71
N ILE A 134 1.97 3.73 -1.89
CA ILE A 134 2.46 3.82 -0.50
C ILE A 134 3.93 4.22 -0.42
N SER A 135 4.78 3.72 -1.33
CA SER A 135 6.20 4.05 -1.37
C SER A 135 6.44 5.50 -1.78
N SER A 136 5.66 6.03 -2.72
CA SER A 136 5.77 7.42 -3.14
C SER A 136 5.29 8.38 -2.06
N GLN A 137 4.20 8.05 -1.35
CA GLN A 137 3.72 8.85 -0.21
C GLN A 137 4.74 8.87 0.93
N LEU A 138 5.23 7.70 1.36
CA LEU A 138 6.25 7.60 2.41
C LEU A 138 7.53 8.36 2.03
N SER A 139 7.93 8.29 0.76
CA SER A 139 9.10 9.04 0.28
C SER A 139 8.87 10.54 0.24
N SER A 140 7.66 10.99 -0.14
CA SER A 140 7.31 12.41 -0.12
C SER A 140 7.27 13.01 1.29
N LEU A 141 6.97 12.19 2.30
CA LEU A 141 7.00 12.57 3.71
C LEU A 141 8.41 12.52 4.31
N GLY A 142 9.43 12.17 3.52
CA GLY A 142 10.80 12.03 3.99
C GLY A 142 11.01 10.83 4.92
N VAL A 143 10.05 9.89 4.97
CA VAL A 143 10.19 8.67 5.77
C VAL A 143 11.26 7.81 5.14
N THR A 144 11.09 7.31 3.90
CA THR A 144 12.05 6.38 3.30
C THR A 144 12.30 6.69 1.82
N LYS A 145 13.23 5.96 1.17
CA LYS A 145 13.40 6.03 -0.29
C LYS A 145 12.22 5.37 -1.00
N ASN A 146 11.88 5.88 -2.18
CA ASN A 146 10.86 5.28 -3.05
C ASN A 146 11.41 4.03 -3.75
N VAL A 147 11.69 3.00 -2.95
CA VAL A 147 12.23 1.71 -3.37
C VAL A 147 11.40 0.63 -2.70
N ILE A 148 11.03 -0.39 -3.46
CA ILE A 148 10.28 -1.53 -2.97
C ILE A 148 11.11 -2.77 -3.21
N VAL A 149 11.29 -3.59 -2.19
CA VAL A 149 11.95 -4.90 -2.27
C VAL A 149 10.96 -5.96 -1.81
N HIS A 150 10.85 -7.06 -2.52
CA HIS A 150 10.06 -8.20 -2.08
C HIS A 150 10.85 -9.50 -2.21
N CYS A 151 10.64 -10.41 -1.27
CA CYS A 151 11.14 -11.78 -1.33
C CYS A 151 9.97 -12.71 -1.04
N LEU A 152 9.62 -13.55 -2.00
CA LEU A 152 8.52 -14.50 -1.89
C LEU A 152 9.07 -15.92 -1.98
N SER A 153 8.72 -16.77 -1.02
CA SER A 153 9.14 -18.18 -0.97
C SER A 153 8.01 -19.10 -1.42
N HIS A 154 8.39 -20.27 -1.95
CA HIS A 154 7.47 -21.38 -2.26
C HIS A 154 6.74 -21.91 -1.02
N ASN A 155 7.34 -21.76 0.18
CA ASN A 155 6.70 -22.11 1.45
C ASN A 155 5.62 -21.11 1.89
N GLY A 156 5.30 -20.16 1.03
CA GLY A 156 4.22 -19.22 1.27
C GLY A 156 4.53 -18.14 2.28
N LYS A 157 5.81 -17.86 2.48
CA LYS A 157 6.34 -16.84 3.39
C LYS A 157 7.28 -15.91 2.65
N GLY A 158 7.56 -14.77 3.25
CA GLY A 158 8.41 -13.78 2.63
C GLY A 158 8.34 -12.45 3.34
N PHE A 159 8.88 -11.44 2.68
CA PHE A 159 8.77 -10.06 3.12
C PHE A 159 8.55 -9.12 1.94
N LEU A 160 7.93 -8.00 2.24
CA LEU A 160 7.85 -6.81 1.41
C LEU A 160 8.47 -5.68 2.23
N SER A 161 9.37 -4.90 1.65
CA SER A 161 9.93 -3.74 2.32
C SER A 161 9.90 -2.49 1.46
N ILE A 162 9.79 -1.35 2.12
CA ILE A 162 9.86 -0.02 1.50
C ILE A 162 11.08 0.69 2.07
N GLY A 163 11.99 1.07 1.17
CA GLY A 163 13.31 1.60 1.45
C GLY A 163 14.41 0.86 0.68
N ASP A 164 15.60 1.45 0.65
CA ASP A 164 16.76 0.95 -0.09
C ASP A 164 17.73 0.11 0.75
N GLU A 165 17.51 0.00 2.07
CA GLU A 165 18.41 -0.70 2.99
C GLU A 165 18.58 -2.20 2.68
N LEU A 166 17.54 -2.85 2.16
CA LEU A 166 17.58 -4.26 1.76
C LEU A 166 17.95 -4.47 0.28
N VAL A 167 18.33 -3.43 -0.45
CA VAL A 167 18.84 -3.56 -1.81
C VAL A 167 20.30 -4.03 -1.74
N PRO A 168 20.63 -5.22 -2.26
CA PRO A 168 22.00 -5.71 -2.24
C PRO A 168 22.93 -4.79 -3.04
N SER A 169 24.14 -4.55 -2.53
CA SER A 169 25.18 -3.81 -3.25
C SER A 169 25.75 -4.57 -4.46
N SER A 170 25.53 -5.88 -4.54
CA SER A 170 25.98 -6.75 -5.63
C SER A 170 25.03 -7.94 -5.83
N GLY A 171 25.10 -8.61 -6.98
CA GLY A 171 24.25 -9.77 -7.29
C GLY A 171 22.83 -9.44 -7.77
N VAL A 172 22.52 -8.15 -7.95
CA VAL A 172 21.25 -7.69 -8.57
C VAL A 172 21.50 -7.34 -10.03
N THR A 173 20.66 -7.87 -10.91
CA THR A 173 20.61 -7.43 -12.32
C THR A 173 19.47 -6.44 -12.48
N TRP A 174 19.78 -5.22 -12.89
CA TRP A 174 18.78 -4.18 -13.11
C TRP A 174 18.25 -4.21 -14.54
N THR A 175 16.96 -4.01 -14.69
CA THR A 175 16.31 -3.85 -15.99
C THR A 175 15.30 -2.71 -15.93
N SER A 176 15.14 -1.99 -17.04
CA SER A 176 14.15 -0.93 -17.14
C SER A 176 12.77 -1.54 -17.35
N LEU A 177 11.83 -1.24 -16.45
CA LEU A 177 10.42 -1.52 -16.65
C LEU A 177 9.87 -0.57 -17.73
N ALA A 178 9.53 -1.11 -18.91
CA ALA A 178 8.93 -0.33 -19.99
C ALA A 178 7.49 0.05 -19.63
N LEU A 179 7.24 1.35 -19.45
CA LEU A 179 5.89 1.89 -19.34
C LEU A 179 5.35 2.14 -20.75
N LYS A 180 4.71 1.15 -21.37
CA LYS A 180 3.79 1.44 -22.47
C LYS A 180 2.49 1.95 -21.86
N SER A 181 2.45 3.25 -21.55
CA SER A 181 1.19 3.99 -21.44
C SER A 181 0.79 4.40 -22.85
N THR A 182 0.10 3.52 -23.57
CA THR A 182 -0.68 3.95 -24.73
C THR A 182 -1.93 4.62 -24.19
N ARG A 183 -1.92 5.95 -24.39
CA ARG A 183 -2.97 6.93 -24.16
C ARG A 183 -4.37 6.43 -24.52
#